data_AF-A0A128A4N8-F1
#
_entry.id   AF-A0A128A4N8-F1
#
_cell.length_a   1.000
_cell.length_b   1.000
_cell.length_c   1.000
_cell.angle_alpha   90.00
_cell.angle_beta   90.00
_cell.angle_gamma   90.00
#
_symmetry.space_group_name_H-M   'P 1'
#
loop_
_entity.id
_entity.type
_entity.pdbx_description
1 polymer ?
#
loop_
_entity_poly.entity_id
_entity_poly.type
_entity_poly.pdbx_seq_one_letter_code
_entity_poly.pdbx_strand_id
1 'polypeptide(L)'
;MNEELLELVEQLVEFGYGDSLRLDSISNRLRNGELPYPSDQRYVDMLVSKYLYPHEEEGKSLRKPMGRLERKIQNVKQRYEGESKITNENLVDICPKCSSPAPRMFSFCSKCGAYHDEHNFVDIRKAQQKKEGYPKQLPQNTSMKQCIACDSRIFRTHEFCPICGAYQNEHNPKKKKSDSKIIRSYQALSLIGGIIGIITVFWAGTTIQLLSIILNYVGTQTPEYIGFMNQIWISLALYIISMLIPFAVRNTKATGTILVILSFATLTSAGMFGAISFALLLTAGIVSLRWKPRK
;
A
#
# COMPACT_ATOMS: atom_id res chain seq x y z
N MET A 1 -26.40 23.69 -26.56
CA MET A 1 -25.38 23.39 -25.53
C MET A 1 -25.98 23.32 -24.13
N ASN A 2 -27.01 24.12 -23.78
CA ASN A 2 -27.61 24.05 -22.44
C ASN A 2 -28.47 22.78 -22.22
N GLU A 3 -29.03 22.18 -23.27
CA GLU A 3 -29.87 20.96 -23.17
C GLU A 3 -29.11 19.76 -22.61
N GLU A 4 -27.88 19.50 -23.07
CA GLU A 4 -27.06 18.38 -22.56
C GLU A 4 -26.72 18.55 -21.06
N LEU A 5 -26.43 19.78 -20.63
CA LEU A 5 -26.13 20.06 -19.23
C LEU A 5 -27.39 19.96 -18.36
N LEU A 6 -28.55 20.37 -18.89
CA LEU A 6 -29.83 20.24 -18.20
C LEU A 6 -30.17 18.76 -17.97
N GLU A 7 -29.99 17.90 -18.96
CA GLU A 7 -30.22 16.45 -18.84
C GLU A 7 -29.32 15.82 -17.76
N LEU A 8 -28.04 16.19 -17.69
CA LEU A 8 -27.12 15.73 -16.65
C LEU A 8 -27.55 16.18 -15.24
N VAL A 9 -28.02 17.42 -15.10
CA VAL A 9 -28.49 17.96 -13.83
C VAL A 9 -29.78 17.26 -13.39
N GLU A 10 -30.71 17.01 -14.31
CA GLU A 10 -31.95 16.26 -14.03
C GLU A 10 -31.65 14.83 -13.56
N GLN A 11 -30.71 14.13 -14.22
CA GLN A 11 -30.26 12.81 -13.77
C GLN A 11 -29.65 12.87 -12.36
N LEU A 12 -28.81 13.86 -12.07
CA LEU A 12 -28.23 14.03 -10.72
C LEU A 12 -29.30 14.25 -9.65
N VAL A 13 -30.35 15.02 -9.96
CA VAL A 13 -31.49 15.24 -9.06
C VAL A 13 -32.30 13.96 -8.87
N GLU A 14 -32.60 13.24 -9.95
CA GLU A 14 -33.35 11.98 -9.91
C GLU A 14 -32.63 10.90 -9.06
N PHE A 15 -31.31 10.80 -9.17
CA PHE A 15 -30.51 9.87 -8.37
C PHE A 15 -30.21 10.36 -6.95
N GLY A 16 -30.59 11.60 -6.60
CA GLY A 16 -30.31 12.19 -5.28
C GLY A 16 -28.82 12.44 -5.03
N TYR A 17 -28.04 12.73 -6.07
CA TYR A 17 -26.60 12.99 -5.96
C TYR A 17 -26.29 14.48 -5.85
N GLY A 18 -26.03 14.95 -4.63
CA GLY A 18 -25.59 16.32 -4.37
C GLY A 18 -26.53 17.08 -3.43
N ASP A 19 -26.43 18.41 -3.46
CA ASP A 19 -27.29 19.34 -2.75
C ASP A 19 -28.49 19.66 -3.62
N SER A 20 -29.67 19.18 -3.24
CA SER A 20 -30.90 19.31 -4.00
C SER A 20 -31.29 20.77 -4.26
N LEU A 21 -31.11 21.66 -3.27
CA LEU A 21 -31.46 23.07 -3.41
C LEU A 21 -30.60 23.75 -4.47
N ARG A 22 -29.31 23.40 -4.49
CA ARG A 22 -28.36 23.95 -5.46
C ARG A 22 -28.62 23.39 -6.85
N LEU A 23 -28.88 22.10 -6.99
CA LEU A 23 -29.19 21.48 -8.29
C LEU A 23 -30.51 21.99 -8.86
N ASP A 24 -31.54 22.21 -8.03
CA ASP A 24 -32.81 22.82 -8.43
C ASP A 24 -32.60 24.25 -8.93
N SER A 25 -31.78 25.04 -8.23
CA SER A 25 -31.41 26.39 -8.68
C SER A 25 -30.70 26.36 -10.04
N ILE A 26 -29.78 25.41 -10.26
CA ILE A 26 -29.08 25.26 -11.53
C ILE A 26 -30.04 24.83 -12.64
N SER A 27 -30.90 23.85 -12.38
CA SER A 27 -31.92 23.36 -13.32
C SER A 27 -32.85 24.50 -13.76
N ASN A 28 -33.38 25.28 -12.81
CA ASN A 28 -34.27 26.41 -13.11
C ASN A 28 -33.60 27.46 -14.00
N ARG A 29 -32.34 27.79 -13.76
CA ARG A 29 -31.60 28.73 -14.62
C ARG A 29 -31.37 28.18 -16.02
N LEU A 30 -31.01 26.90 -16.14
CA LEU A 30 -30.84 26.24 -17.43
C LEU A 30 -32.15 26.16 -18.22
N ARG A 31 -33.29 25.88 -17.58
CA ARG A 31 -34.62 25.91 -18.20
C ARG A 31 -35.01 27.31 -18.73
N ASN A 32 -34.57 28.36 -18.04
CA ASN A 32 -34.79 29.75 -18.44
C ASN A 32 -33.82 30.22 -19.54
N GLY A 33 -32.93 29.35 -20.04
CA GLY A 33 -31.92 29.70 -21.04
C GLY A 33 -30.75 30.51 -20.50
N GLU A 34 -30.64 30.67 -19.18
CA GLU A 34 -29.53 31.36 -18.55
C GLU A 34 -28.28 30.46 -18.46
N LEU A 35 -27.11 31.09 -18.49
CA LEU A 35 -25.85 30.40 -18.24
C LEU A 35 -25.66 30.15 -16.72
N PRO A 36 -25.27 28.93 -16.32
CA PRO A 36 -24.99 28.63 -14.93
C PRO A 36 -23.77 29.41 -14.45
N TYR A 37 -23.67 29.66 -13.14
CA TYR A 37 -22.47 30.28 -12.59
C TYR A 37 -21.25 29.37 -12.78
N PRO A 38 -20.03 29.92 -12.91
CA PRO A 38 -18.82 29.10 -13.02
C PRO A 38 -18.62 28.13 -11.84
N SER A 39 -19.04 28.53 -10.64
CA SER A 39 -19.04 27.69 -9.44
C SER A 39 -20.01 26.52 -9.53
N ASP A 40 -21.16 26.73 -10.17
CA ASP A 40 -22.21 25.73 -10.37
C ASP A 40 -21.84 24.75 -11.46
N GLN A 41 -21.21 25.22 -12.53
CA GLN A 41 -20.70 24.34 -13.58
C GLN A 41 -19.62 23.39 -13.04
N ARG A 42 -18.67 23.90 -12.26
CA ARG A 42 -17.66 23.06 -11.57
C ARG A 42 -18.28 22.07 -10.60
N TYR A 43 -19.37 22.47 -9.95
CA TYR A 43 -20.10 21.61 -9.03
C TYR A 43 -20.74 20.43 -9.76
N VAL A 44 -21.44 20.69 -10.88
CA VAL A 44 -22.03 19.65 -11.72
C VAL A 44 -20.95 18.75 -12.31
N ASP A 45 -19.87 19.30 -12.86
CA ASP A 45 -18.76 18.51 -13.44
C ASP A 45 -18.16 17.53 -12.42
N MET A 46 -17.99 17.97 -11.16
CA MET A 46 -17.50 17.13 -10.08
C MET A 46 -18.45 15.98 -9.78
N LEU A 47 -19.76 16.24 -9.71
CA LEU A 47 -20.78 15.23 -9.45
C LEU A 47 -20.86 14.22 -10.60
N VAL A 48 -20.83 14.69 -11.84
CA VAL A 48 -20.83 13.84 -13.05
C VAL A 48 -19.61 12.92 -13.07
N SER A 49 -18.41 13.47 -12.83
CA SER A 49 -17.17 12.69 -12.76
C SER A 49 -17.16 11.66 -11.62
N LYS A 50 -17.85 11.94 -10.51
CA LYS A 50 -17.84 11.08 -9.33
C LYS A 50 -18.86 9.95 -9.41
N TYR A 51 -20.06 10.24 -9.92
CA TYR A 51 -21.21 9.33 -9.79
C TYR A 51 -21.67 8.73 -11.12
N LEU A 52 -21.62 9.48 -12.22
CA LEU A 52 -22.09 9.00 -13.52
C LEU A 52 -20.98 8.31 -14.33
N TYR A 53 -19.73 8.70 -14.12
CA TYR A 53 -18.57 8.10 -14.78
C TYR A 53 -17.50 7.72 -13.76
N PRO A 54 -17.77 6.77 -12.83
CA PRO A 54 -16.74 6.30 -11.94
C PRO A 54 -15.60 5.76 -12.79
N HIS A 55 -14.43 6.39 -12.66
CA HIS A 55 -13.21 5.85 -13.25
C HIS A 55 -13.06 4.44 -12.70
N GLU A 56 -13.23 3.42 -13.55
CA GLU A 56 -12.87 2.05 -13.21
C GLU A 56 -11.40 2.09 -12.77
N GLU A 57 -11.18 2.03 -11.46
CA GLU A 57 -9.83 1.93 -10.93
C GLU A 57 -9.23 0.66 -11.53
N GLU A 58 -8.21 0.87 -12.37
CA GLU A 58 -7.56 -0.12 -13.20
C GLU A 58 -7.15 -1.37 -12.39
N GLY A 59 -8.09 -2.32 -12.34
CA GLY A 59 -7.80 -3.73 -12.14
C GLY A 59 -6.97 -4.20 -13.32
N LYS A 60 -5.68 -4.38 -13.08
CA LYS A 60 -4.65 -4.94 -13.97
C LYS A 60 -5.18 -5.81 -15.13
N SER A 61 -4.69 -5.44 -16.32
CA SER A 61 -4.54 -6.20 -17.56
C SER A 61 -5.78 -6.56 -18.38
N LEU A 62 -6.09 -5.73 -19.38
CA LEU A 62 -6.20 -6.19 -20.77
C LEU A 62 -6.01 -5.01 -21.74
N ARG A 63 -4.99 -5.09 -22.61
CA ARG A 63 -4.78 -4.14 -23.71
C ARG A 63 -5.97 -4.17 -24.68
N LYS A 64 -6.68 -3.05 -24.85
CA LYS A 64 -7.38 -2.72 -26.11
C LYS A 64 -7.23 -1.22 -26.41
N PRO A 65 -7.21 -0.82 -27.70
CA PRO A 65 -6.76 0.51 -28.11
C PRO A 65 -7.90 1.55 -27.98
N MET A 66 -7.75 2.50 -27.07
CA MET A 66 -8.71 3.58 -26.82
C MET A 66 -8.43 4.85 -27.66
N GLY A 67 -8.14 4.68 -28.96
CA GLY A 67 -7.65 5.77 -29.83
C GLY A 67 -8.65 6.88 -30.22
N ARG A 68 -9.93 6.78 -29.82
CA ARG A 68 -10.98 7.76 -30.21
C ARG A 68 -11.39 8.71 -29.08
N LEU A 69 -11.14 8.34 -27.82
CA LEU A 69 -11.59 9.10 -26.64
C LEU A 69 -10.54 10.10 -26.14
N GLU A 70 -9.25 9.73 -26.20
CA GLU A 70 -8.15 10.66 -25.86
C GLU A 70 -8.11 11.91 -26.75
N ARG A 71 -8.51 11.80 -28.04
CA ARG A 71 -8.64 12.98 -28.93
C ARG A 71 -9.76 13.93 -28.50
N LYS A 72 -10.86 13.42 -27.93
CA LYS A 72 -11.94 14.28 -27.43
C LYS A 72 -11.51 15.02 -26.16
N ILE A 73 -10.75 14.35 -25.29
CA ILE A 73 -10.22 14.96 -24.05
C ILE A 73 -9.13 16.00 -24.36
N GLN A 74 -8.26 15.76 -25.35
CA GLN A 74 -7.27 16.75 -25.79
C GLN A 74 -7.90 18.00 -26.43
N ASN A 75 -8.98 17.85 -27.20
CA ASN A 75 -9.69 19.00 -27.79
C ASN A 75 -10.40 19.88 -26.76
N VAL A 76 -10.87 19.30 -25.64
CA VAL A 76 -11.45 20.08 -24.52
C VAL A 76 -10.34 20.81 -23.76
N LYS A 77 -9.18 20.17 -23.56
CA LYS A 77 -8.04 20.76 -22.86
C LYS A 77 -7.43 21.94 -23.62
N GLN A 78 -7.37 21.88 -24.95
CA GLN A 78 -6.89 22.98 -25.79
C GLN A 78 -7.82 24.21 -25.81
N ARG A 79 -9.11 24.09 -25.45
CA ARG A 79 -10.00 25.25 -25.30
C ARG A 79 -9.71 26.10 -24.05
N TYR A 80 -9.01 25.56 -23.06
CA TYR A 80 -8.74 26.26 -21.78
C TYR A 80 -7.35 26.90 -21.68
N GLU A 81 -6.44 26.65 -22.62
CA GLU A 81 -5.11 27.27 -22.61
C GLU A 81 -5.06 28.60 -23.42
N GLY A 82 -6.15 28.99 -24.07
CA GLY A 82 -6.21 30.17 -24.94
C GLY A 82 -6.57 31.51 -24.26
N GLU A 83 -7.29 31.51 -23.13
CA GLU A 83 -7.79 32.75 -22.53
C GLU A 83 -7.77 32.71 -21.00
N SER A 84 -6.65 33.10 -20.40
CA SER A 84 -6.66 33.69 -19.05
C SER A 84 -5.44 34.57 -18.82
N LYS A 85 -5.36 35.67 -19.56
CA LYS A 85 -4.66 36.87 -19.11
C LYS A 85 -5.57 37.58 -18.08
N ILE A 86 -5.79 36.95 -16.93
CA ILE A 86 -6.37 37.62 -15.76
C ILE A 86 -5.20 38.06 -14.90
N THR A 87 -5.04 39.38 -14.84
CA THR A 87 -4.11 40.08 -13.95
C THR A 87 -4.38 39.64 -12.51
N ASN A 88 -3.48 38.82 -11.97
CA ASN A 88 -3.48 38.35 -10.59
C ASN A 88 -3.23 39.53 -9.63
N GLU A 89 -4.29 40.16 -9.14
CA GLU A 89 -4.26 40.68 -7.77
C GLU A 89 -4.43 39.49 -6.83
N ASN A 90 -3.32 39.04 -6.25
CA ASN A 90 -3.30 37.95 -5.28
C ASN A 90 -4.10 38.34 -4.03
N LEU A 91 -5.39 38.00 -3.98
CA LEU A 91 -6.20 38.01 -2.76
C LEU A 91 -5.76 36.85 -1.85
N VAL A 92 -4.60 37.05 -1.22
CA VAL A 92 -4.08 36.23 -0.14
C VAL A 92 -4.51 36.93 1.14
N ASP A 93 -5.30 36.26 1.98
CA ASP A 93 -5.64 36.79 3.30
C ASP A 93 -4.67 36.27 4.37
N ILE A 94 -4.69 36.86 5.55
CA ILE A 94 -3.86 36.45 6.69
C ILE A 94 -4.72 35.66 7.68
N CYS A 95 -4.27 34.45 8.04
CA CYS A 95 -4.92 33.66 9.08
C CYS A 95 -4.90 34.42 10.43
N PRO A 96 -6.06 34.73 11.06
CA PRO A 96 -6.11 35.45 12.34
C PRO A 96 -5.41 34.74 13.50
N LYS A 97 -5.24 33.40 13.42
CA LYS A 97 -4.65 32.61 14.52
C LYS A 97 -3.13 32.53 14.46
N CYS A 98 -2.54 32.39 13.27
CA CYS A 98 -1.09 32.17 13.12
C CYS A 98 -0.40 33.12 12.13
N SER A 99 -1.13 34.14 11.65
CA SER A 99 -0.65 35.19 10.75
C SER A 99 -0.03 34.70 9.44
N SER A 100 -0.31 33.45 9.04
CA SER A 100 0.21 32.91 7.78
C SER A 100 -0.68 33.27 6.60
N PRO A 101 -0.11 33.50 5.41
CA PRO A 101 -0.89 33.72 4.20
C PRO A 101 -1.75 32.49 3.89
N ALA A 102 -3.05 32.71 3.71
CA ALA A 102 -4.05 31.73 3.36
C ALA A 102 -4.82 32.22 2.12
N PRO A 103 -4.89 31.42 1.04
CA PRO A 103 -5.75 31.74 -0.09
C PRO A 103 -7.22 31.81 0.33
N ARG A 104 -7.96 32.81 -0.15
CA ARG A 104 -9.40 33.00 0.15
C ARG A 104 -10.28 31.78 -0.10
N MET A 105 -9.85 30.89 -1.00
CA MET A 105 -10.62 29.72 -1.42
C MET A 105 -10.62 28.56 -0.40
N PHE A 106 -9.91 28.67 0.72
CA PHE A 106 -9.79 27.57 1.68
C PHE A 106 -10.45 27.91 3.02
N SER A 107 -11.36 27.05 3.46
CA SER A 107 -12.05 27.17 4.74
C SER A 107 -11.13 26.93 5.95
N PHE A 108 -9.96 26.31 5.75
CA PHE A 108 -9.01 26.00 6.81
C PHE A 108 -7.60 26.52 6.51
N CYS A 109 -6.97 27.12 7.52
CA CYS A 109 -5.57 27.51 7.44
C CYS A 109 -4.66 26.28 7.31
N SER A 110 -3.86 26.24 6.25
CA SER A 110 -2.98 25.10 6.00
C SER A 110 -1.81 24.93 6.98
N LYS A 111 -1.49 25.96 7.78
CA LYS A 111 -0.46 25.91 8.83
C LYS A 111 -0.98 25.54 10.20
N CYS A 112 -2.16 26.02 10.60
CA CYS A 112 -2.64 25.84 11.97
C CYS A 112 -4.00 25.14 12.09
N GLY A 113 -4.64 24.80 10.97
CA GLY A 113 -5.93 24.13 10.93
C GLY A 113 -7.10 24.99 11.42
N ALA A 114 -6.91 26.28 11.68
CA ALA A 114 -8.00 27.17 12.08
C ALA A 114 -9.03 27.30 10.95
N TYR A 115 -10.30 27.16 11.30
CA TYR A 115 -11.42 27.42 10.39
C TYR A 115 -11.61 28.94 10.20
N HIS A 116 -11.92 29.34 8.98
CA HIS A 116 -12.21 30.72 8.60
C HIS A 116 -13.52 30.75 7.80
N ASP A 117 -14.50 31.50 8.28
CA ASP A 117 -15.66 31.89 7.47
C ASP A 117 -15.29 33.06 6.56
N GLU A 118 -15.87 33.08 5.36
CA GLU A 118 -15.65 34.10 4.32
C GLU A 118 -15.87 35.55 4.82
N HIS A 119 -16.56 35.72 5.95
CA HIS A 119 -16.86 37.01 6.56
C HIS A 119 -15.85 37.49 7.62
N ASN A 120 -14.85 36.69 7.99
CA ASN A 120 -13.92 37.00 9.09
C ASN A 120 -12.50 37.38 8.64
N PHE A 121 -12.31 37.67 7.35
CA PHE A 121 -11.01 38.11 6.85
C PHE A 121 -10.75 39.58 7.18
N VAL A 122 -9.65 39.84 7.88
CA VAL A 122 -9.15 41.21 8.07
C VAL A 122 -8.57 41.66 6.73
N ASP A 123 -9.27 42.59 6.09
CA ASP A 123 -8.89 43.12 4.79
C ASP A 123 -7.49 43.77 4.87
N ILE A 124 -6.51 43.12 4.23
CA ILE A 124 -5.09 43.46 4.33
C ILE A 124 -4.82 44.89 3.88
N ARG A 125 -5.67 45.46 3.01
CA ARG A 125 -5.57 46.86 2.57
C ARG A 125 -5.56 47.87 3.73
N LYS A 126 -6.17 47.53 4.88
CA LYS A 126 -6.14 48.39 6.09
C LYS A 126 -4.94 48.11 7.01
N ALA A 127 -4.34 46.92 6.95
CA ALA A 127 -3.23 46.52 7.82
C ALA A 127 -1.84 46.76 7.20
N GLN A 128 -1.71 46.82 5.87
CA GLN A 128 -0.42 46.93 5.18
C GLN A 128 0.14 48.34 5.01
N GLN A 129 -0.57 49.39 5.42
CA GLN A 129 -0.03 50.77 5.35
C GLN A 129 1.14 51.07 6.32
N LYS A 130 1.69 50.11 7.07
CA LYS A 130 2.74 50.43 8.05
C LYS A 130 4.09 49.70 7.98
N LYS A 131 4.31 48.63 7.21
CA LYS A 131 5.67 48.03 7.09
C LYS A 131 5.87 47.32 5.76
N GLU A 132 6.63 47.93 4.86
CA GLU A 132 7.11 47.30 3.62
C GLU A 132 8.31 46.38 3.91
N GLY A 133 8.20 45.16 3.41
CA GLY A 133 9.24 44.14 3.42
C GLY A 133 8.71 42.95 2.65
N TYR A 134 8.80 43.00 1.31
CA TYR A 134 8.33 41.93 0.42
C TYR A 134 8.95 40.58 0.80
N PRO A 135 8.15 39.55 1.18
CA PRO A 135 8.69 38.24 1.45
C PRO A 135 9.10 37.57 0.12
N LYS A 136 10.37 37.12 0.07
CA LYS A 136 10.92 36.30 -1.03
C LYS A 136 10.03 35.08 -1.25
N GLN A 137 9.66 34.83 -2.51
CA GLN A 137 8.93 33.64 -2.94
C GLN A 137 9.70 32.38 -2.52
N LEU A 138 9.07 31.54 -1.70
CA LEU A 138 9.63 30.24 -1.31
C LEU A 138 9.50 29.25 -2.48
N PRO A 139 10.52 28.40 -2.74
CA PRO A 139 10.47 27.39 -3.78
C PRO A 139 9.30 26.42 -3.55
N GLN A 140 8.39 26.36 -4.52
CA GLN A 140 7.23 25.48 -4.50
C GLN A 140 7.66 24.05 -4.84
N ASN A 141 7.72 23.19 -3.83
CA ASN A 141 7.80 21.75 -4.05
C ASN A 141 6.40 21.26 -4.46
N THR A 142 6.21 20.93 -5.74
CA THR A 142 4.91 20.61 -6.37
C THR A 142 4.40 19.20 -6.06
N SER A 143 5.04 18.46 -5.15
CA SER A 143 4.60 17.12 -4.79
C SER A 143 3.25 17.14 -4.05
N MET A 144 2.28 16.37 -4.57
CA MET A 144 0.95 16.19 -3.98
C MET A 144 0.90 14.93 -3.09
N LYS A 145 -0.01 14.91 -2.10
CA LYS A 145 -0.41 13.76 -1.27
C LYS A 145 -1.94 13.72 -1.17
N GLN A 146 -2.53 12.57 -0.86
CA GLN A 146 -3.97 12.47 -0.56
C GLN A 146 -4.21 12.78 0.92
N CYS A 147 -5.31 13.46 1.22
CA CYS A 147 -5.75 13.74 2.58
C CYS A 147 -6.22 12.46 3.28
N ILE A 148 -5.70 12.16 4.47
CA ILE A 148 -6.03 10.95 5.24
C ILE A 148 -7.53 10.81 5.57
N ALA A 149 -8.27 11.92 5.68
CA ALA A 149 -9.67 11.91 6.11
C ALA A 149 -10.70 12.00 4.96
N CYS A 150 -10.32 12.54 3.80
CA CYS A 150 -11.27 12.83 2.72
C CYS A 150 -10.72 12.56 1.31
N ASP A 151 -9.52 11.96 1.22
CA ASP A 151 -8.81 11.56 0.00
C ASP A 151 -8.55 12.66 -1.04
N SER A 152 -8.83 13.92 -0.71
CA SER A 152 -8.55 15.06 -1.59
C SER A 152 -7.05 15.21 -1.82
N ARG A 153 -6.64 15.55 -3.05
CA ARG A 153 -5.24 15.84 -3.38
C ARG A 153 -4.82 17.20 -2.81
N ILE A 154 -3.81 17.20 -1.94
CA ILE A 154 -3.28 18.36 -1.24
C ILE A 154 -1.76 18.44 -1.45
N PHE A 155 -1.17 19.63 -1.38
CA PHE A 155 0.29 19.75 -1.46
C PHE A 155 0.95 19.16 -0.22
N ARG A 156 2.11 18.49 -0.40
CA ARG A 156 2.85 17.89 0.72
C ARG A 156 3.27 18.89 1.78
N THR A 157 3.44 20.16 1.40
CA THR A 157 3.78 21.28 2.28
C THR A 157 2.67 21.66 3.25
N HIS A 158 1.43 21.22 3.02
CA HIS A 158 0.32 21.48 3.94
C HIS A 158 0.31 20.47 5.09
N GLU A 159 0.35 21.00 6.31
CA GLU A 159 0.21 20.21 7.54
C GLU A 159 -1.24 19.86 7.84
N PHE A 160 -2.19 20.64 7.36
CA PHE A 160 -3.63 20.40 7.50
C PHE A 160 -4.29 20.34 6.13
N CYS A 161 -5.30 19.48 5.98
CA CYS A 161 -6.11 19.45 4.78
C CYS A 161 -6.92 20.75 4.67
N PRO A 162 -6.81 21.51 3.57
CA PRO A 162 -7.55 22.75 3.41
C PRO A 162 -9.05 22.53 3.15
N ILE A 163 -9.48 21.30 2.84
CA ILE A 163 -10.88 20.95 2.59
C ILE A 163 -11.59 20.52 3.88
N CYS A 164 -10.99 19.63 4.66
CA CYS A 164 -11.64 19.05 5.85
C CYS A 164 -10.98 19.42 7.18
N GLY A 165 -9.88 20.17 7.18
CA GLY A 165 -9.15 20.55 8.39
C GLY A 165 -8.35 19.43 9.06
N ALA A 166 -8.39 18.20 8.56
CA ALA A 166 -7.68 17.07 9.16
C ALA A 166 -6.15 17.27 9.13
N TYR A 167 -5.47 17.02 10.25
CA TYR A 167 -4.00 17.07 10.34
C TYR A 167 -3.36 15.94 9.52
N GLN A 168 -2.31 16.27 8.78
CA GLN A 168 -1.67 15.44 7.75
C GLN A 168 -0.23 15.08 8.10
N ASN A 169 0.23 15.44 9.29
CA ASN A 169 1.60 15.21 9.73
C ASN A 169 1.70 13.85 10.40
N GLU A 170 1.60 12.78 9.60
CA GLU A 170 2.29 11.54 9.92
C GLU A 170 3.79 11.74 9.66
N HIS A 171 4.46 12.51 10.51
CA HIS A 171 5.93 12.55 10.55
C HIS A 171 6.47 11.27 11.20
N ASN A 172 6.21 10.16 10.53
CA ASN A 172 7.12 9.08 10.23
C ASN A 172 6.27 7.97 9.62
N PRO A 173 6.18 7.89 8.28
CA PRO A 173 6.16 6.57 7.71
C PRO A 173 7.51 5.97 8.12
N LYS A 174 7.59 5.33 9.30
CA LYS A 174 8.45 4.16 9.45
C LYS A 174 8.18 3.42 8.18
N LYS A 175 9.18 3.44 7.28
CA LYS A 175 9.14 2.83 5.95
C LYS A 175 8.10 1.72 6.04
N LYS A 176 7.02 1.80 5.25
CA LYS A 176 6.36 0.59 4.78
C LYS A 176 7.52 -0.20 4.17
N LYS A 177 8.27 -0.93 5.04
CA LYS A 177 9.09 -2.04 4.66
C LYS A 177 8.11 -2.77 3.79
N SER A 178 8.50 -3.01 2.55
CA SER A 178 7.77 -3.98 1.77
C SER A 178 7.44 -5.13 2.71
N ASP A 179 6.28 -5.74 2.54
CA ASP A 179 6.01 -7.04 3.12
C ASP A 179 7.02 -8.07 2.54
N SER A 180 8.33 -7.82 2.64
CA SER A 180 9.32 -8.76 3.13
C SER A 180 8.61 -9.57 4.19
N LYS A 181 8.02 -10.68 3.74
CA LYS A 181 7.48 -11.74 4.57
C LYS A 181 8.46 -11.88 5.70
N ILE A 182 8.12 -11.39 6.89
CA ILE A 182 8.95 -11.53 8.06
C ILE A 182 8.98 -13.03 8.26
N ILE A 183 10.05 -13.66 7.77
CA ILE A 183 10.27 -15.09 7.90
C ILE A 183 10.17 -15.35 9.40
N ARG A 184 9.15 -16.09 9.80
CA ARG A 184 8.90 -16.32 11.21
C ARG A 184 10.11 -17.09 11.76
N SER A 185 10.54 -16.80 12.97
CA SER A 185 11.77 -17.38 13.55
C SER A 185 11.80 -18.92 13.47
N TYR A 186 10.64 -19.58 13.66
CA TYR A 186 10.53 -21.04 13.53
C TYR A 186 10.71 -21.54 12.08
N GLN A 187 10.34 -20.76 11.05
CA GLN A 187 10.57 -21.12 9.65
C GLN A 187 12.06 -21.08 9.32
N ALA A 188 12.77 -20.07 9.83
CA ALA A 188 14.22 -19.99 9.69
C ALA A 188 14.94 -21.14 10.41
N LEU A 189 14.55 -21.46 11.65
CA LEU A 189 15.09 -22.58 12.41
C LEU A 189 14.89 -23.93 11.72
N SER A 190 13.68 -24.18 11.19
CA SER A 190 13.37 -25.41 10.46
C SER A 190 14.19 -25.52 9.17
N LEU A 191 14.39 -24.41 8.46
CA LEU A 191 15.18 -24.36 7.24
C LEU A 191 16.67 -24.64 7.54
N ILE A 192 17.23 -23.99 8.56
CA ILE A 192 18.63 -24.21 9.00
C ILE A 192 18.81 -25.67 9.45
N GLY A 193 17.90 -26.18 10.28
CA GLY A 193 17.95 -27.57 10.74
C GLY A 193 17.87 -28.58 9.60
N GLY A 194 17.00 -28.35 8.62
CA GLY A 194 16.93 -29.18 7.42
C GLY A 194 18.22 -29.14 6.60
N ILE A 195 18.84 -27.96 6.40
CA ILE A 195 20.04 -27.82 5.56
C ILE A 195 21.22 -28.57 6.21
N ILE A 196 21.38 -28.38 7.53
CA ILE A 196 22.40 -29.10 8.31
C ILE A 196 22.14 -30.62 8.24
N GLY A 197 20.87 -31.04 8.31
CA GLY A 197 20.47 -32.44 8.14
C GLY A 197 20.86 -33.04 6.79
N ILE A 198 20.64 -32.32 5.70
CA ILE A 198 21.03 -32.78 4.35
C ILE A 198 22.55 -32.89 4.23
N ILE A 199 23.29 -31.89 4.72
CA ILE A 199 24.77 -31.89 4.67
C ILE A 199 25.34 -33.06 5.48
N THR A 200 24.80 -33.32 6.68
CA THR A 200 25.24 -34.41 7.54
C THR A 200 24.96 -35.79 6.96
N VAL A 201 23.78 -36.00 6.35
CA VAL A 201 23.47 -37.26 5.64
C VAL A 201 24.41 -37.46 4.45
N PHE A 202 24.71 -36.41 3.70
CA PHE A 202 25.63 -36.50 2.57
C PHE A 202 27.04 -36.88 3.02
N TRP A 203 27.55 -36.24 4.08
CA TRP A 203 28.84 -36.58 4.70
C TRP A 203 28.89 -38.02 5.24
N ALA A 204 27.83 -38.46 5.93
CA ALA A 204 27.75 -39.84 6.40
C ALA A 204 27.76 -40.82 5.22
N GLY A 205 26.99 -40.56 4.17
CA GLY A 205 26.97 -41.37 2.96
C GLY A 205 28.34 -41.49 2.28
N THR A 206 29.07 -40.38 2.13
CA THR A 206 30.41 -40.42 1.51
C THR A 206 31.43 -41.17 2.37
N THR A 207 31.38 -41.02 3.70
CA THR A 207 32.29 -41.76 4.60
C THR A 207 32.02 -43.27 4.59
N ILE A 208 30.75 -43.69 4.57
CA ILE A 208 30.36 -45.10 4.47
C ILE A 208 30.78 -45.67 3.10
N GLN A 209 30.59 -44.91 2.02
CA GLN A 209 31.02 -45.32 0.68
C GLN A 209 32.53 -45.50 0.59
N LEU A 210 33.30 -44.55 1.14
CA LEU A 210 34.76 -44.64 1.17
C LEU A 210 35.23 -45.85 1.99
N LEU A 211 34.61 -46.08 3.16
CA LEU A 211 34.91 -47.23 4.00
C LEU A 211 34.62 -48.55 3.28
N SER A 212 33.49 -48.62 2.55
CA SER A 212 33.13 -49.78 1.73
C SER A 212 34.18 -50.09 0.66
N ILE A 213 34.70 -49.07 -0.04
CA ILE A 213 35.77 -49.23 -1.03
C ILE A 213 37.03 -49.80 -0.38
N ILE A 214 37.43 -49.29 0.79
CA ILE A 214 38.61 -49.76 1.53
C ILE A 214 38.43 -51.22 1.98
N LEU A 215 37.27 -51.57 2.54
CA LEU A 215 36.97 -52.93 2.99
C LEU A 215 36.94 -53.94 1.83
N ASN A 216 36.37 -53.56 0.69
CA ASN A 216 36.38 -54.39 -0.51
C ASN A 216 37.82 -54.63 -1.02
N TYR A 217 38.72 -53.66 -0.88
CA TYR A 217 40.14 -53.82 -1.23
C TYR A 217 40.87 -54.83 -0.32
N VAL A 218 40.47 -54.92 0.95
CA VAL A 218 41.02 -55.88 1.93
C VAL A 218 40.43 -57.30 1.77
N GLY A 219 39.48 -57.49 0.85
CA GLY A 219 38.86 -58.79 0.57
C GLY A 219 37.77 -59.19 1.57
N THR A 220 37.34 -58.28 2.45
CA THR A 220 36.17 -58.50 3.30
C THR A 220 34.91 -58.24 2.49
N GLN A 221 34.05 -59.24 2.33
CA GLN A 221 32.73 -59.04 1.74
C GLN A 221 31.91 -58.13 2.66
N THR A 222 31.49 -56.97 2.15
CA THR A 222 30.65 -56.04 2.89
C THR A 222 29.18 -56.47 2.80
N PRO A 223 28.50 -56.71 3.93
CA PRO A 223 27.06 -56.96 3.91
C PRO A 223 26.27 -55.66 3.71
N GLU A 224 25.18 -55.77 2.96
CA GLU A 224 24.00 -54.86 2.92
C GLU A 224 24.20 -53.38 2.56
N TYR A 225 25.03 -53.07 1.55
CA TYR A 225 25.08 -51.72 0.96
C TYR A 225 23.69 -51.18 0.53
N ILE A 226 22.81 -52.07 0.05
CA ILE A 226 21.46 -51.72 -0.42
C ILE A 226 20.60 -51.14 0.72
N GLY A 227 20.70 -51.70 1.95
CA GLY A 227 19.95 -51.24 3.11
C GLY A 227 20.34 -49.81 3.51
N PHE A 228 21.64 -49.53 3.53
CA PHE A 228 22.17 -48.20 3.83
C PHE A 228 21.73 -47.15 2.81
N MET A 229 21.76 -47.47 1.52
CA MET A 229 21.33 -46.53 0.48
C MET A 229 19.84 -46.18 0.61
N ASN A 230 18.99 -47.18 0.90
CA ASN A 230 17.57 -46.93 1.15
C ASN A 230 17.36 -46.03 2.37
N GLN A 231 18.11 -46.24 3.45
CA GLN A 231 18.03 -45.43 4.66
C GLN A 231 18.50 -43.98 4.45
N ILE A 232 19.51 -43.76 3.60
CA ILE A 232 19.96 -42.43 3.17
C ILE A 232 18.84 -41.70 2.43
N TRP A 233 18.19 -42.36 1.46
CA TRP A 233 17.08 -41.76 0.71
C TRP A 233 15.87 -41.41 1.58
N ILE A 234 15.49 -42.29 2.51
CA ILE A 234 14.42 -42.03 3.48
C ILE A 234 14.76 -40.82 4.34
N SER A 235 15.98 -40.75 4.87
CA SER A 235 16.43 -39.63 5.69
C SER A 235 16.45 -38.31 4.91
N LEU A 236 16.91 -38.33 3.66
CA LEU A 236 16.90 -37.17 2.77
C LEU A 236 15.47 -36.66 2.52
N ALA A 237 14.53 -37.57 2.23
CA ALA A 237 13.13 -37.22 2.04
C ALA A 237 12.51 -36.59 3.29
N LEU A 238 12.79 -37.14 4.48
CA LEU A 238 12.32 -36.58 5.75
C LEU A 238 12.83 -35.14 5.96
N TYR A 239 14.11 -34.85 5.64
CA TYR A 239 14.64 -33.50 5.75
C TYR A 239 13.97 -32.53 4.77
N ILE A 240 13.76 -32.92 3.52
CA ILE A 240 13.05 -32.08 2.54
C ILE A 240 11.62 -31.78 3.01
N ILE A 241 10.89 -32.80 3.49
CA ILE A 241 9.54 -32.65 4.03
C ILE A 241 9.54 -31.68 5.23
N SER A 242 10.51 -31.82 6.13
CA SER A 242 10.66 -30.94 7.30
C SER A 242 10.88 -29.46 6.91
N MET A 243 11.53 -29.18 5.78
CA MET A 243 11.68 -27.81 5.26
C MET A 243 10.39 -27.25 4.65
N LEU A 244 9.60 -28.08 3.98
CA LEU A 244 8.41 -27.63 3.24
C LEU A 244 7.20 -27.39 4.16
N ILE A 245 7.03 -28.19 5.22
CA ILE A 245 5.87 -28.12 6.13
C ILE A 245 5.64 -26.73 6.74
N PRO A 246 6.65 -26.00 7.22
CA PRO A 246 6.48 -24.63 7.75
C PRO A 246 5.94 -23.61 6.74
N PHE A 247 6.00 -23.91 5.44
CA PHE A 247 5.46 -23.09 4.36
C PHE A 247 4.11 -23.58 3.86
N ALA A 248 3.88 -24.89 3.84
CA ALA A 248 2.63 -25.49 3.37
C ALA A 248 1.48 -25.34 4.38
N VAL A 249 1.75 -25.45 5.68
CA VAL A 249 0.71 -25.49 6.72
C VAL A 249 0.53 -24.09 7.34
N ARG A 250 -0.67 -23.51 7.19
CA ARG A 250 -0.99 -22.18 7.78
C ARG A 250 -1.16 -22.20 9.31
N ASN A 251 -1.55 -23.35 9.87
CA ASN A 251 -1.82 -23.49 11.30
C ASN A 251 -0.54 -23.82 12.09
N THR A 252 -0.04 -22.85 12.87
CA THR A 252 1.23 -22.97 13.62
C THR A 252 1.23 -24.12 14.63
N LYS A 253 0.09 -24.43 15.26
CA LYS A 253 0.00 -25.56 16.21
C LYS A 253 0.16 -26.91 15.51
N ALA A 254 -0.44 -27.05 14.32
CA ALA A 254 -0.30 -28.25 13.51
C ALA A 254 1.14 -28.39 13.02
N THR A 255 1.74 -27.31 12.50
CA THR A 255 3.15 -27.27 12.09
C THR A 255 4.07 -27.72 13.22
N GLY A 256 3.89 -27.19 14.43
CA GLY A 256 4.72 -27.56 15.59
C GLY A 256 4.60 -29.04 15.96
N THR A 257 3.39 -29.60 15.96
CA THR A 257 3.15 -31.02 16.27
C THR A 257 3.82 -31.93 15.23
N ILE A 258 3.67 -31.60 13.94
CA ILE A 258 4.26 -32.38 12.85
C ILE A 258 5.80 -32.31 12.91
N LEU A 259 6.38 -31.15 13.21
CA LEU A 259 7.83 -30.99 13.36
C LEU A 259 8.39 -31.83 14.52
N VAL A 260 7.67 -31.94 15.64
CA VAL A 260 8.06 -32.80 16.76
C VAL A 260 8.06 -34.27 16.32
N ILE A 261 7.00 -34.75 15.67
CA ILE A 261 6.94 -36.13 15.17
C ILE A 261 8.07 -36.40 14.17
N LEU A 262 8.31 -35.47 13.24
CA LEU A 262 9.41 -35.56 12.27
C LEU A 262 10.77 -35.60 12.95
N SER A 263 10.98 -34.87 14.04
CA SER A 263 12.26 -34.91 14.77
C SER A 263 12.56 -36.33 15.26
N PHE A 264 11.60 -37.03 15.87
CA PHE A 264 11.78 -38.42 16.28
C PHE A 264 11.98 -39.35 15.09
N ALA A 265 11.22 -39.17 13.99
CA ALA A 265 11.43 -39.94 12.77
C ALA A 265 12.86 -39.78 12.22
N THR A 266 13.37 -38.55 12.17
CA THR A 266 14.75 -38.27 11.73
C THR A 266 15.81 -38.87 12.65
N LEU A 267 15.57 -38.89 13.97
CA LEU A 267 16.48 -39.52 14.92
C LEU A 267 16.50 -41.04 14.72
N THR A 268 15.35 -41.68 14.50
CA THR A 268 15.29 -43.12 14.23
C THR A 268 15.90 -43.48 12.87
N SER A 269 15.75 -42.64 11.85
CA SER A 269 16.26 -42.93 10.51
C SER A 269 17.76 -42.65 10.36
N ALA A 270 18.28 -41.58 10.96
CA ALA A 270 19.68 -41.19 10.85
C ALA A 270 20.54 -41.68 12.03
N GLY A 271 19.92 -42.19 13.09
CA GLY A 271 20.61 -42.58 14.32
C GLY A 271 21.38 -41.43 14.96
N MET A 272 22.58 -41.70 15.45
CA MET A 272 23.44 -40.72 16.14
C MET A 272 23.87 -39.55 15.24
N PHE A 273 24.03 -39.78 13.92
CA PHE A 273 24.36 -38.71 12.98
C PHE A 273 23.25 -37.65 12.87
N GLY A 274 22.01 -38.02 13.20
CA GLY A 274 20.86 -37.12 13.20
C GLY A 274 20.67 -36.31 14.50
N ALA A 275 21.50 -36.49 15.53
CA ALA A 275 21.26 -35.89 16.85
C ALA A 275 21.20 -34.34 16.83
N ILE A 276 22.05 -33.71 16.02
CA ILE A 276 22.09 -32.24 15.88
C ILE A 276 20.80 -31.74 15.20
N SER A 277 20.43 -32.38 14.09
CA SER A 277 19.22 -32.04 13.34
C SER A 277 17.96 -32.30 14.15
N PHE A 278 17.94 -33.38 14.94
CA PHE A 278 16.89 -33.69 15.91
C PHE A 278 16.73 -32.55 16.91
N ALA A 279 17.82 -32.10 17.55
CA ALA A 279 17.77 -31.00 18.51
C ALA A 279 17.22 -29.70 17.87
N LEU A 280 17.65 -29.36 16.66
CA LEU A 280 17.17 -28.17 15.93
C LEU A 280 15.69 -28.27 15.55
N LEU A 281 15.25 -29.39 14.97
CA LEU A 281 13.86 -29.62 14.57
C LEU A 281 12.92 -29.69 15.79
N LEU A 282 13.35 -30.32 16.88
CA LEU A 282 12.59 -30.38 18.12
C LEU A 282 12.41 -28.97 18.70
N THR A 283 13.50 -28.17 18.75
CA THR A 283 13.44 -26.79 19.23
C THR A 283 12.53 -25.94 18.36
N ALA A 284 12.61 -26.08 17.03
CA ALA A 284 11.72 -25.41 16.08
C ALA A 284 10.25 -25.79 16.30
N GLY A 285 9.97 -27.07 16.54
CA GLY A 285 8.64 -27.59 16.88
C GLY A 285 8.08 -26.97 18.17
N ILE A 286 8.86 -26.97 19.25
CA ILE A 286 8.46 -26.37 20.54
C ILE A 286 8.19 -24.86 20.41
N VAL A 287 9.06 -24.13 19.71
CA VAL A 287 8.87 -22.69 19.45
C VAL A 287 7.60 -22.44 18.64
N SER A 288 7.32 -23.28 17.64
CA SER A 288 6.10 -23.19 16.83
C SER A 288 4.83 -23.43 17.65
N LEU A 289 4.85 -24.41 18.56
CA LEU A 289 3.73 -24.70 19.47
C LEU A 289 3.45 -23.55 20.45
N ARG A 290 4.49 -22.85 20.91
CA ARG A 290 4.35 -21.70 21.83
C ARG A 290 3.94 -20.41 21.14
N TRP A 291 3.95 -20.35 19.81
CA TRP A 291 3.64 -19.13 19.07
C TRP A 291 2.15 -18.77 19.18
N LYS A 292 1.83 -17.70 19.90
CA LYS A 292 0.49 -17.09 19.89
C LYS A 292 0.42 -16.02 18.79
N PRO A 293 -0.53 -16.09 17.84
CA PRO A 293 -0.76 -14.99 16.92
C PRO A 293 -1.15 -13.75 17.75
N ARG A 294 -0.43 -12.64 17.57
CA ARG A 294 -0.90 -11.34 18.03
C ARG A 294 -2.13 -11.02 17.19
N LYS A 295 -3.30 -11.02 17.84
CA LYS A 295 -4.55 -10.54 17.24
C LYS A 295 -4.47 -9.04 17.05
#